data_AF-A0A934GED4-F1
#
_entry.id   AF-A0A934GED4-F1
#
_cell.length_a   1.000
_cell.length_b   1.000
_cell.length_c   1.000
_cell.angle_alpha   90.00
_cell.angle_beta   90.00
_cell.angle_gamma   90.00
#
_symmetry.space_group_name_H-M   'P 1'
#
loop_
_entity.id
_entity.type
_entity.pdbx_description
1 polymer ?
#
loop_
_entity_poly.entity_id
_entity_poly.type
_entity_poly.pdbx_seq_one_letter_code
_entity_poly.pdbx_strand_id
1 'polypeptide(L)'
;MADKKNYIKIVLGSLLISAIGVFVIDYFSHLLFSDPMETPAYFMAKMAFYFIFSLIFLSVFDLKGNTFITVASAGVIISSIFGFYYNILPAIFYYQPFGIPLRGLTFLGMGLVGTGLAFGVVHALAFIVGYYSAKFLLKKL
;
A
#
# COMPACT_ATOMS: atom_id res chain seq x y z
N MET A 1 32.03 1.18 9.51
CA MET A 1 31.47 -0.12 9.07
C MET A 1 29.99 0.09 8.80
N ALA A 2 29.56 0.02 7.54
CA ALA A 2 28.14 0.06 7.21
C ALA A 2 27.49 -1.19 7.81
N ASP A 3 26.43 -1.00 8.63
CA ASP A 3 25.60 -2.10 9.12
C ASP A 3 25.26 -3.02 7.94
N LYS A 4 25.71 -4.29 7.97
CA LYS A 4 25.35 -5.26 6.94
C LYS A 4 23.82 -5.35 6.93
N LYS A 5 23.18 -4.85 5.88
CA LYS A 5 21.74 -4.99 5.69
C LYS A 5 21.40 -6.47 5.76
N ASN A 6 20.61 -6.85 6.76
CA ASN A 6 20.13 -8.21 6.91
C ASN A 6 19.02 -8.42 5.86
N TYR A 7 19.41 -8.89 4.68
CA TYR A 7 18.50 -9.10 3.54
C TYR A 7 17.35 -10.05 3.88
N ILE A 8 17.57 -11.05 4.74
CA ILE A 8 16.52 -11.95 5.22
C ILE A 8 15.47 -11.16 6.01
N LYS A 9 15.92 -10.28 6.92
CA LYS A 9 15.04 -9.41 7.70
C LYS A 9 14.26 -8.43 6.82
N ILE A 10 14.88 -7.93 5.75
CA ILE A 10 14.21 -7.07 4.75
C ILE A 10 13.11 -7.85 4.02
N VAL A 11 13.42 -9.03 3.48
CA VAL A 11 12.45 -9.86 2.76
C VAL A 11 11.27 -10.27 3.66
N LEU A 12 11.56 -10.73 4.88
CA LEU A 12 10.51 -11.08 5.86
C LEU A 12 9.69 -9.86 6.28
N GLY A 13 10.34 -8.72 6.51
CA GLY A 13 9.67 -7.46 6.81
C GLY A 13 8.72 -7.06 5.70
N SER A 14 9.16 -7.12 4.44
CA SER A 14 8.34 -6.81 3.28
C SER A 14 7.15 -7.75 3.10
N LEU A 15 7.35 -9.06 3.33
CA LEU A 15 6.25 -10.03 3.30
C LEU A 15 5.19 -9.68 4.34
N LEU A 16 5.60 -9.40 5.59
CA LEU A 16 4.70 -9.03 6.67
C LEU A 16 3.96 -7.71 6.39
N ILE A 17 4.66 -6.68 5.91
CA ILE A 17 4.05 -5.39 5.56
C ILE A 17 2.99 -5.61 4.48
N SER A 18 3.32 -6.38 3.44
CA SER A 18 2.40 -6.64 2.32
C SER A 18 1.18 -7.46 2.74
N ALA A 19 1.37 -8.52 3.53
CA ALA A 19 0.28 -9.37 3.98
C ALA A 19 -0.68 -8.61 4.89
N ILE A 20 -0.14 -7.85 5.86
CA ILE A 20 -0.94 -7.08 6.80
C ILE A 20 -1.64 -5.92 6.08
N GLY A 21 -0.91 -5.16 5.26
CA GLY A 21 -1.47 -4.05 4.53
C GLY A 21 -2.65 -4.47 3.64
N VAL A 22 -2.52 -5.61 2.95
CA VAL A 22 -3.57 -6.11 2.06
C VAL A 22 -4.70 -6.81 2.82
N PHE A 23 -4.42 -7.77 3.69
CA PHE A 23 -5.48 -8.60 4.27
C PHE A 23 -6.13 -8.01 5.52
N VAL A 24 -5.49 -7.04 6.19
CA VAL A 24 -6.07 -6.40 7.39
C VAL A 24 -6.72 -5.07 7.05
N ILE A 25 -6.16 -4.30 6.11
CA ILE A 25 -6.66 -2.95 5.81
C ILE A 25 -7.39 -2.91 4.48
N ASP A 26 -6.75 -3.33 3.38
CA ASP A 26 -7.35 -3.22 2.04
C ASP A 26 -8.55 -4.18 1.86
N TYR A 27 -8.40 -5.43 2.29
CA TYR A 27 -9.47 -6.44 2.23
C TYR A 27 -10.69 -6.02 3.04
N PHE A 28 -10.49 -5.56 4.28
CA PHE A 28 -11.61 -5.09 5.11
C PHE A 28 -12.24 -3.82 4.55
N SER A 29 -11.45 -2.93 3.92
CA SER A 29 -12.00 -1.77 3.23
C SER A 29 -12.91 -2.21 2.08
N HIS A 30 -12.47 -3.14 1.24
CA HIS A 30 -13.30 -3.70 0.18
C HIS A 30 -14.51 -4.48 0.71
N LEU A 31 -14.37 -5.25 1.79
CA LEU A 31 -15.47 -5.97 2.42
C LEU A 31 -16.58 -5.03 2.92
N LEU A 32 -16.20 -3.85 3.43
CA LEU A 32 -17.15 -2.88 3.99
C LEU A 32 -17.73 -1.94 2.94
N PHE A 33 -16.98 -1.64 1.87
CA PHE A 33 -17.33 -0.56 0.95
C PHE A 33 -17.42 -0.95 -0.54
N SER A 34 -17.02 -2.15 -0.96
CA SER A 34 -17.18 -2.60 -2.35
C SER A 34 -18.37 -3.53 -2.52
N ASP A 35 -19.19 -3.28 -3.55
CA ASP A 35 -20.25 -4.17 -3.99
C ASP A 35 -20.38 -4.07 -5.52
N PRO A 36 -20.02 -5.12 -6.28
CA PRO A 36 -19.63 -6.44 -5.79
C PRO A 36 -18.25 -6.44 -5.08
N MET A 37 -18.02 -7.46 -4.25
CA MET A 37 -16.74 -7.67 -3.57
C MET A 37 -15.64 -8.04 -4.58
N GLU A 38 -14.42 -7.59 -4.30
CA GLU A 38 -13.25 -7.89 -5.11
C GLU A 38 -12.86 -9.37 -5.09
N THR A 39 -12.15 -9.79 -6.14
CA THR A 39 -11.74 -11.19 -6.29
C THR A 39 -10.46 -11.51 -5.49
N PRO A 40 -10.22 -12.78 -5.13
CA PRO A 40 -8.95 -13.20 -4.53
C PRO A 40 -7.73 -12.83 -5.39
N ALA A 41 -7.83 -12.93 -6.71
CA ALA A 41 -6.76 -12.55 -7.64
C ALA A 41 -6.39 -11.07 -7.53
N TYR A 42 -7.37 -10.20 -7.25
CA TYR A 42 -7.16 -8.78 -6.99
C TYR A 42 -6.26 -8.54 -5.77
N PHE A 43 -6.59 -9.17 -4.64
CA PHE A 43 -5.80 -9.03 -3.42
C PHE A 43 -4.39 -9.61 -3.56
N MET A 44 -4.22 -10.71 -4.29
CA MET A 44 -2.90 -11.29 -4.56
C MET A 44 -2.02 -10.38 -5.42
N ALA A 45 -2.59 -9.72 -6.43
CA ALA A 45 -1.86 -8.74 -7.23
C ALA A 45 -1.44 -7.53 -6.38
N LYS A 46 -2.34 -6.99 -5.56
CA LYS A 46 -2.01 -5.90 -4.62
C LYS A 46 -0.92 -6.32 -3.64
N MET A 47 -0.97 -7.54 -3.10
CA MET A 47 0.06 -8.03 -2.18
C MET A 47 1.44 -8.05 -2.84
N ALA A 48 1.54 -8.46 -4.11
CA ALA A 48 2.79 -8.43 -4.86
C ALA A 48 3.34 -7.00 -5.03
N PHE A 49 2.48 -6.04 -5.38
CA PHE A 49 2.89 -4.62 -5.48
C PHE A 49 3.36 -4.06 -4.13
N TYR A 50 2.60 -4.33 -3.07
CA TYR A 50 2.98 -3.94 -1.71
C TYR A 50 4.30 -4.57 -1.27
N PHE A 51 4.54 -5.82 -1.65
CA PHE A 51 5.77 -6.54 -1.33
C PHE A 51 6.98 -5.89 -2.02
N ILE A 52 6.90 -5.65 -3.34
CA ILE A 52 7.96 -4.98 -4.10
C ILE A 52 8.22 -3.58 -3.54
N PHE A 53 7.16 -2.82 -3.26
CA PHE A 53 7.31 -1.50 -2.67
C PHE A 53 8.00 -1.56 -1.30
N SER A 54 7.56 -2.48 -0.44
CA SER A 54 8.15 -2.66 0.90
C SER A 54 9.61 -3.08 0.82
N LEU A 55 9.98 -3.93 -0.14
CA LEU A 55 11.37 -4.29 -0.42
C LEU A 55 12.19 -3.06 -0.76
N ILE A 56 11.72 -2.23 -1.69
CA ILE A 56 12.42 -0.99 -2.07
C ILE A 56 12.50 -0.06 -0.86
N PHE A 57 11.41 0.14 -0.12
CA PHE A 57 11.37 1.01 1.05
C PHE A 57 12.39 0.61 2.11
N LEU A 58 12.34 -0.65 2.56
CA LEU A 58 13.27 -1.18 3.57
C LEU A 58 14.71 -1.27 3.06
N SER A 59 14.92 -1.36 1.74
CA SER A 59 16.24 -1.42 1.13
C SER A 59 16.85 -0.05 0.86
N VAL A 60 16.07 1.00 0.61
CA VAL A 60 16.57 2.31 0.18
C VAL A 60 16.55 3.32 1.31
N PHE A 61 15.48 3.35 2.13
CA PHE A 61 15.35 4.36 3.16
C PHE A 61 16.18 4.00 4.39
N ASP A 62 17.04 4.95 4.78
CA ASP A 62 17.73 4.87 6.07
C ASP A 62 16.78 5.32 7.18
N LEU A 63 16.30 4.36 7.97
CA LEU A 63 15.32 4.59 9.04
C LEU A 63 15.92 5.25 10.29
N LYS A 64 17.20 5.66 10.26
CA LYS A 64 17.93 6.30 11.36
C LYS A 64 17.38 7.68 11.77
N GLY A 65 16.62 8.35 10.88
CA GLY A 65 15.96 9.63 11.17
C GLY A 65 14.59 9.48 11.84
N ASN A 66 13.72 10.48 11.66
CA ASN A 66 12.33 10.40 12.12
C ASN A 66 11.57 9.33 11.32
N THR A 67 11.49 8.12 11.90
CA THR A 67 10.86 6.95 11.28
C THR A 67 9.42 7.23 10.87
N PHE A 68 8.66 7.97 11.68
CA PHE A 68 7.26 8.28 11.38
C PHE A 68 7.15 9.14 10.11
N ILE A 69 7.94 10.22 10.00
CA ILE A 69 7.94 11.09 8.81
C ILE A 69 8.32 10.29 7.56
N THR A 70 9.31 9.40 7.68
CA THR A 70 9.80 8.58 6.56
C THR A 70 8.74 7.57 6.08
N VAL A 71 8.04 6.93 7.02
CA VAL A 71 6.95 5.98 6.69
C VAL A 71 5.73 6.74 6.16
N ALA A 72 5.40 7.90 6.73
CA ALA A 72 4.29 8.74 6.28
C ALA A 72 4.53 9.28 4.86
N SER A 73 5.73 9.79 4.56
CA SER A 73 6.06 10.27 3.22
C SER A 73 6.06 9.14 2.19
N ALA A 74 6.58 7.96 2.54
CA ALA A 74 6.47 6.77 1.69
C ALA A 74 5.01 6.37 1.45
N GLY A 75 4.17 6.40 2.49
CA GLY A 75 2.73 6.18 2.38
C GLY A 75 2.05 7.15 1.41
N VAL A 76 2.41 8.44 1.46
CA VAL A 76 1.92 9.47 0.51
C VAL A 76 2.38 9.22 -0.92
N ILE A 77 3.61 8.75 -1.12
CA ILE A 77 4.13 8.39 -2.45
C ILE A 77 3.36 7.18 -3.03
N ILE A 78 3.19 6.10 -2.25
CA ILE A 78 2.42 4.91 -2.65
C ILE A 78 0.99 5.31 -3.03
N SER A 79 0.35 6.07 -2.13
CA SER A 79 -0.97 6.66 -2.30
C SER A 79 -1.11 7.36 -3.64
N SER A 80 -0.15 8.22 -3.98
CA SER A 80 -0.16 8.99 -5.22
C SER A 80 -0.01 8.10 -6.45
N ILE A 81 0.84 7.06 -6.38
CA ILE A 81 1.02 6.09 -7.47
C ILE A 81 -0.27 5.29 -7.72
N PHE A 82 -0.91 4.80 -6.67
CA PHE A 82 -2.19 4.08 -6.81
C PHE A 82 -3.32 5.02 -7.28
N GLY A 83 -3.40 6.24 -6.75
CA GLY A 83 -4.34 7.25 -7.22
C GLY A 83 -4.17 7.55 -8.71
N PHE A 84 -2.93 7.65 -9.18
CA PHE A 84 -2.60 7.81 -10.62
C PHE A 84 -3.06 6.59 -11.45
N TYR A 85 -2.77 5.37 -10.97
CA TYR A 85 -3.16 4.12 -11.63
C TYR A 85 -4.68 3.92 -11.74
N TYR A 86 -5.43 4.26 -10.69
CA TYR A 86 -6.88 4.03 -10.66
C TYR A 86 -7.69 5.13 -11.38
N ASN A 87 -7.14 6.33 -11.53
CA ASN A 87 -7.93 7.48 -12.01
C ASN A 87 -7.36 8.13 -13.28
N ILE A 88 -6.04 8.34 -13.37
CA ILE A 88 -5.45 9.08 -14.49
C ILE A 88 -5.19 8.18 -15.69
N LEU A 89 -4.51 7.05 -15.46
CA LEU A 89 -4.16 6.13 -16.55
C LEU A 89 -5.40 5.60 -17.30
N PRO A 90 -6.49 5.15 -16.62
CA PRO A 90 -7.74 4.77 -17.27
C PRO A 90 -8.34 5.88 -18.15
N ALA A 91 -8.27 7.14 -17.71
CA ALA A 91 -8.83 8.27 -18.44
C ALA A 91 -8.03 8.61 -19.70
N ILE A 92 -6.71 8.39 -19.70
CA ILE A 92 -5.83 8.66 -20.84
C ILE A 92 -5.83 7.49 -21.84
N PHE A 93 -5.78 6.26 -21.33
CA PHE A 93 -5.53 5.07 -22.14
C PHE A 93 -6.77 4.20 -22.37
N TYR A 94 -7.94 4.65 -21.91
CA TYR A 94 -9.24 3.98 -22.12
C TYR A 94 -9.26 2.49 -21.71
N TYR A 95 -8.66 2.16 -20.56
CA TYR A 95 -8.72 0.82 -19.99
C TYR A 95 -9.38 0.85 -18.61
N GLN A 96 -9.95 -0.27 -18.19
CA GLN A 96 -10.49 -0.42 -16.85
C GLN A 96 -9.35 -0.81 -15.89
N PRO A 97 -9.09 -0.03 -14.83
CA PRO A 97 -8.09 -0.41 -13.84
C PRO A 97 -8.48 -1.72 -13.18
N PHE A 98 -7.48 -2.49 -12.75
CA PHE A 98 -7.75 -3.77 -12.10
C PHE A 98 -8.42 -3.51 -10.74
N GLY A 99 -9.63 -4.03 -10.56
CA GLY A 99 -10.44 -3.87 -9.36
C GLY A 99 -11.66 -2.97 -9.52
N ILE A 100 -12.62 -3.16 -8.63
CA ILE A 100 -13.82 -2.38 -8.40
C ILE A 100 -13.49 -1.26 -7.39
N PRO A 101 -13.69 0.02 -7.76
CA PRO A 101 -13.54 1.10 -6.82
C PRO A 101 -14.50 0.96 -5.63
N LEU A 102 -14.06 1.35 -4.43
CA LEU A 102 -14.91 1.40 -3.24
C LEU A 102 -16.14 2.31 -3.55
N ARG A 103 -17.33 1.96 -3.03
CA ARG A 103 -18.57 2.71 -3.30
C ARG A 103 -18.39 4.19 -2.94
N GLY A 104 -18.73 5.06 -3.90
CA GLY A 104 -18.59 6.51 -3.74
C GLY A 104 -17.16 7.04 -3.96
N LEU A 105 -16.14 6.19 -3.93
CA LEU A 105 -14.73 6.53 -4.12
C LEU A 105 -14.31 6.37 -5.58
N THR A 106 -15.11 6.88 -6.51
CA THR A 106 -14.76 6.90 -7.93
C THR A 106 -14.29 8.29 -8.31
N PHE A 107 -13.42 8.40 -9.33
CA PHE A 107 -13.13 9.68 -9.98
C PHE A 107 -14.43 10.45 -10.31
N LEU A 108 -15.46 9.73 -10.76
CA LEU A 108 -16.76 10.29 -11.10
C LEU A 108 -17.58 10.76 -9.88
N GLY A 109 -17.36 10.19 -8.69
CA GLY A 109 -18.08 10.52 -7.46
C GLY A 109 -17.37 11.54 -6.56
N MET A 110 -16.04 11.54 -6.53
CA MET A 110 -15.23 12.39 -5.62
C MET A 110 -14.19 13.27 -6.33
N GLY A 111 -14.10 13.19 -7.65
CA GLY A 111 -13.02 13.81 -8.43
C GLY A 111 -11.68 13.12 -8.22
N LEU A 112 -10.68 13.49 -9.03
CA LEU A 112 -9.33 12.92 -9.00
C LEU A 112 -8.66 13.08 -7.64
N VAL A 113 -8.83 14.26 -7.05
CA VAL A 113 -8.20 14.63 -5.78
C VAL A 113 -8.86 13.91 -4.61
N GLY A 114 -10.20 13.85 -4.56
CA GLY A 114 -10.92 13.16 -3.49
C GLY A 114 -10.69 11.65 -3.52
N THR A 115 -10.71 11.05 -4.71
CA THR A 115 -10.45 9.62 -4.90
C THR A 115 -8.99 9.27 -4.60
N GLY A 116 -8.06 10.08 -5.08
CA GLY A 116 -6.63 9.93 -4.79
C GLY A 116 -6.31 10.06 -3.31
N LEU A 117 -6.92 11.02 -2.60
CA LEU A 117 -6.75 11.17 -1.15
C LEU A 117 -7.30 9.98 -0.37
N ALA A 118 -8.48 9.48 -0.72
CA ALA A 118 -9.12 8.44 0.08
C ALA A 118 -8.54 7.04 -0.16
N PHE A 119 -8.28 6.64 -1.43
CA PHE A 119 -7.44 5.46 -1.68
C PHE A 119 -6.05 5.64 -1.09
N GLY A 120 -5.54 6.86 -1.18
CA GLY A 120 -4.26 7.23 -0.65
C GLY A 120 -4.11 7.02 0.85
N VAL A 121 -5.09 7.47 1.61
CA VAL A 121 -5.13 7.31 3.07
C VAL A 121 -5.23 5.83 3.44
N VAL A 122 -6.09 5.06 2.76
CA VAL A 122 -6.18 3.60 2.99
C VAL A 122 -4.84 2.92 2.73
N HIS A 123 -4.17 3.27 1.64
CA HIS A 123 -2.88 2.68 1.28
C HIS A 123 -1.73 3.12 2.20
N ALA A 124 -1.73 4.38 2.64
CA ALA A 124 -0.77 4.89 3.62
C ALA A 124 -0.97 4.23 4.99
N LEU A 125 -2.22 4.05 5.44
CA LEU A 125 -2.54 3.34 6.67
C LEU A 125 -2.14 1.87 6.58
N ALA A 126 -2.46 1.19 5.47
CA ALA A 126 -2.02 -0.18 5.17
C ALA A 126 -0.50 -0.33 5.33
N PHE A 127 0.25 0.63 4.79
CA PHE A 127 1.71 0.63 4.86
C PHE A 127 2.24 0.92 6.28
N ILE A 128 1.72 1.95 6.95
CA ILE A 128 2.11 2.32 8.32
C ILE A 128 1.86 1.16 9.28
N VAL A 129 0.64 0.63 9.28
CA VAL A 129 0.23 -0.47 10.17
C VAL A 129 1.03 -1.73 9.83
N GLY A 130 1.21 -2.04 8.55
CA GLY A 130 2.06 -3.15 8.11
C GLY A 130 3.49 -3.00 8.65
N TYR A 131 4.10 -1.82 8.52
CA TYR A 131 5.47 -1.55 8.97
C TYR A 131 5.62 -1.68 10.49
N TYR A 132 4.76 -1.04 11.28
CA TYR A 132 4.86 -1.11 12.74
C TYR A 132 4.56 -2.51 13.27
N SER A 133 3.62 -3.23 12.64
CA SER A 133 3.34 -4.63 12.98
C SER A 133 4.51 -5.54 12.65
N ALA A 134 5.11 -5.40 11.47
CA ALA A 134 6.32 -6.14 11.09
C ALA A 134 7.49 -5.82 12.03
N LYS A 135 7.70 -4.55 12.38
CA LYS A 135 8.72 -4.12 13.34
C LYS A 135 8.51 -4.74 14.73
N PHE A 136 7.27 -4.83 15.17
CA PHE A 136 6.91 -5.46 16.44
C PHE A 136 7.16 -6.98 16.42
N LEU A 137 6.71 -7.67 15.37
CA LEU A 137 6.86 -9.12 15.21
C LEU A 137 8.33 -9.54 15.03
N LEU A 138 9.10 -8.76 14.27
CA LEU A 138 10.51 -9.00 14.00
C LEU A 138 11.44 -8.39 15.05
N LYS A 139 10.92 -7.89 16.18
CA LYS A 139 11.72 -7.29 17.25
C LYS A 139 12.74 -8.27 17.87
N LYS A 140 12.53 -9.58 17.68
CA LYS A 140 13.39 -10.67 18.16
C LYS A 140 14.34 -11.26 17.10
N LEU A 141 14.33 -10.74 15.87
CA LEU A 141 15.19 -11.12 14.72
C LEU A 141 16.14 -9.97 14.37
#